data_AF-A0A1F4R1G6-F1
#
_entry.id   AF-A0A1F4R1G6-F1
#
_cell.length_a   1.000
_cell.length_b   1.000
_cell.length_c   1.000
_cell.angle_alpha   90.00
_cell.angle_beta   90.00
_cell.angle_gamma   90.00
#
_symmetry.space_group_name_H-M   'P 1'
#
loop_
_entity.id
_entity.type
_entity.pdbx_description
1 polymer ?
#
loop_
_entity_poly.entity_id
_entity_poly.type
_entity_poly.pdbx_seq_one_letter_code
_entity_poly.pdbx_strand_id
1 'polypeptide(L)'
;MSGMVSRIKENRQYDYISIEHLGEVKNGKEDTSSESVNKWSGAQENYTFKERDGATEVLVEMDAVDEFIEMFENIWPKALQKLKDLAEI
;
A
#
# COMPACT_ATOMS: atom_id res chain seq x y z
N MET A 1 -9.38 -17.50 -0.35
CA MET A 1 -8.31 -16.50 -0.32
C MET A 1 -8.89 -15.20 -0.82
N SER A 2 -8.68 -14.11 -0.09
CA SER A 2 -9.16 -12.77 -0.42
C SER A 2 -8.02 -11.77 -0.33
N GLY A 3 -8.10 -10.66 -1.06
CA GLY A 3 -7.03 -9.65 -1.12
C GLY A 3 -7.37 -8.53 -2.11
N MET A 4 -6.37 -7.72 -2.45
CA MET A 4 -6.51 -6.63 -3.42
C MET A 4 -6.02 -7.08 -4.81
N VAL A 5 -6.73 -6.66 -5.85
CA VAL A 5 -6.25 -6.68 -7.23
C VAL A 5 -5.63 -5.33 -7.50
N SER A 6 -4.32 -5.31 -7.76
CA SER A 6 -3.55 -4.07 -7.93
C SER A 6 -2.63 -4.16 -9.15
N ARG A 7 -2.22 -3.00 -9.65
CA ARG A 7 -1.13 -2.88 -10.64
C ARG A 7 -0.04 -1.96 -10.13
N ILE A 8 1.18 -2.19 -10.61
CA ILE A 8 2.26 -1.21 -10.43
C ILE A 8 2.00 -0.06 -11.40
N LYS A 9 1.64 1.11 -10.85
CA LYS A 9 1.39 2.32 -11.62
C LYS A 9 2.70 3.00 -12.00
N GLU A 10 3.66 3.00 -11.09
CA GLU A 10 4.99 3.55 -11.32
C GLU A 10 6.03 2.78 -10.51
N ASN A 11 7.22 2.61 -11.10
CA ASN A 11 8.37 2.03 -10.42
C ASN A 11 9.64 2.76 -10.87
N ARG A 12 10.16 3.62 -10.00
CA ARG A 12 11.48 4.24 -10.11
C ARG A 12 12.39 3.54 -9.14
N GLN A 13 13.29 2.73 -9.68
CA GLN A 13 14.16 1.87 -8.90
C GLN A 13 14.91 2.67 -7.82
N TYR A 14 14.86 2.17 -6.58
CA TYR A 14 15.49 2.77 -5.39
C TYR A 14 14.97 4.15 -4.94
N ASP A 15 13.90 4.66 -5.57
CA ASP A 15 13.38 6.00 -5.28
C ASP A 15 11.88 5.96 -4.94
N TYR A 16 11.08 5.31 -5.79
CA TYR A 16 9.63 5.39 -5.67
C TYR A 16 8.91 4.19 -6.25
N ILE A 17 7.89 3.70 -5.54
CA ILE A 17 6.92 2.75 -6.08
C ILE A 17 5.51 3.26 -5.85
N SER A 18 4.66 3.15 -6.86
CA SER A 18 3.23 3.45 -6.77
C SER A 18 2.44 2.22 -7.16
N ILE A 19 1.57 1.80 -6.26
CA ILE A 19 0.64 0.69 -6.43
C ILE A 19 -0.75 1.30 -6.56
N GLU A 20 -1.48 0.91 -7.59
CA GLU A 20 -2.86 1.33 -7.80
C GLU A 20 -3.79 0.14 -7.61
N HIS A 21 -4.74 0.28 -6.69
CA HIS A 21 -5.76 -0.71 -6.41
C HIS A 21 -6.88 -0.60 -7.44
N LEU A 22 -7.15 -1.71 -8.12
CA LEU A 22 -8.18 -1.81 -9.17
C LEU A 22 -9.40 -2.57 -8.69
N GLY A 23 -9.22 -3.40 -7.67
CA GLY A 23 -10.21 -4.39 -7.29
C GLY A 23 -9.92 -5.13 -6.02
N GLU A 24 -10.79 -6.09 -5.76
CA GLU A 24 -10.61 -7.09 -4.72
C GLU A 24 -10.68 -8.48 -5.33
N VAL A 25 -9.92 -9.42 -4.79
CA VAL A 25 -10.13 -10.84 -5.05
C VAL A 25 -10.94 -11.41 -3.88
N LYS A 26 -12.07 -12.06 -4.17
CA LYS A 26 -12.88 -12.76 -3.17
C LYS A 26 -13.14 -14.17 -3.64
N ASN A 27 -12.80 -15.15 -2.80
CA ASN A 27 -12.96 -16.57 -3.12
C ASN A 27 -12.27 -16.97 -4.44
N GLY A 28 -11.11 -16.36 -4.72
CA GLY A 28 -10.36 -16.60 -5.96
C GLY A 28 -10.97 -16.00 -7.22
N LYS A 29 -12.04 -15.20 -7.10
CA LYS A 29 -12.61 -14.43 -8.21
C LYS A 29 -12.27 -12.96 -8.04
N GLU A 30 -11.72 -12.37 -9.08
CA GLU A 30 -11.48 -10.93 -9.15
C GLU A 30 -12.79 -10.20 -9.36
N ASP A 31 -12.93 -9.09 -8.65
CA ASP A 31 -13.99 -8.13 -8.83
C ASP A 31 -13.39 -6.73 -8.91
N THR A 32 -13.46 -6.15 -10.10
CA THR A 32 -12.96 -4.80 -10.41
C THR A 32 -14.10 -3.87 -10.84
N SER A 33 -15.36 -4.29 -10.66
CA SER A 33 -16.51 -3.61 -11.29
C SER A 33 -17.71 -3.42 -10.37
N SER A 34 -17.77 -4.12 -9.24
CA SER A 34 -18.86 -3.94 -8.28
C SER A 34 -18.76 -2.61 -7.54
N GLU A 35 -19.92 -2.15 -7.08
CA GLU A 35 -20.06 -0.88 -6.35
C GLU A 35 -19.25 -0.87 -5.03
N SER A 36 -19.07 -2.04 -4.40
CA SER A 36 -18.20 -2.18 -3.21
C SER A 36 -16.72 -1.91 -3.51
N VAL A 37 -16.30 -2.15 -4.76
CA VAL A 37 -14.92 -2.00 -5.21
C VAL A 37 -14.67 -0.58 -5.72
N ASN A 38 -15.70 0.13 -6.19
CA ASN A 38 -15.58 1.53 -6.63
C ASN A 38 -15.01 2.47 -5.56
N LYS A 39 -15.18 2.16 -4.27
CA LYS A 39 -14.56 2.91 -3.16
C LYS A 39 -13.02 2.88 -3.18
N TRP A 40 -12.44 1.81 -3.73
CA TRP A 40 -11.00 1.56 -3.80
C TRP A 40 -10.43 1.67 -5.20
N SER A 41 -11.26 1.68 -6.23
CA SER A 41 -10.83 1.75 -7.62
C SER A 41 -10.07 3.04 -7.88
N GLY A 42 -8.78 2.91 -8.17
CA GLY A 42 -7.87 4.04 -8.40
C GLY A 42 -7.18 4.57 -7.13
N ALA A 43 -7.51 4.02 -5.96
CA ALA A 43 -6.80 4.30 -4.72
C ALA A 43 -5.34 3.89 -4.85
N GLN A 44 -4.44 4.72 -4.36
CA GLN A 44 -3.00 4.51 -4.47
C GLN A 44 -2.36 4.22 -3.12
N GLU A 45 -1.33 3.39 -3.18
CA GLU A 45 -0.42 3.10 -2.10
C GLU A 45 1.00 3.33 -2.63
N ASN A 46 1.65 4.36 -2.10
CA ASN A 46 2.88 4.91 -2.61
C ASN A 46 3.97 4.80 -1.55
N TYR A 47 5.17 4.45 -2.00
CA TYR A 47 6.35 4.30 -1.19
C TYR A 47 7.45 5.17 -1.76
N THR A 48 7.99 6.06 -0.94
CA THR A 48 9.14 6.89 -1.29
C THR A 48 10.32 6.51 -0.42
N PHE A 49 11.48 6.29 -1.05
CA PHE A 49 12.72 5.90 -0.39
C PHE A 49 13.70 7.07 -0.47
N LYS A 50 14.18 7.53 0.69
CA LYS A 50 15.17 8.62 0.77
C LYS A 50 16.36 8.19 1.59
N GLU A 51 17.56 8.47 1.11
CA GLU A 51 18.75 8.37 1.93
C GLU A 51 18.69 9.47 3.00
N ARG A 52 18.98 9.09 4.24
CA ARG A 52 19.10 10.02 5.36
C ARG A 52 20.08 9.48 6.40
N ASP A 53 21.15 10.21 6.63
CA ASP A 53 22.15 9.94 7.67
C ASP A 53 22.73 8.51 7.61
N GLY A 54 22.92 7.97 6.40
CA GLY A 54 23.43 6.62 6.16
C GLY A 54 22.39 5.51 6.29
N ALA A 55 21.11 5.86 6.48
CA ALA A 55 19.97 4.95 6.49
C ALA A 55 18.98 5.27 5.36
N THR A 56 17.95 4.43 5.21
CA THR A 56 16.84 4.69 4.28
C THR A 56 15.58 5.07 5.07
N GLU A 57 15.11 6.29 4.85
CA GLU A 57 13.78 6.72 5.26
C GLU A 57 12.76 6.18 4.24
N VAL A 58 11.78 5.42 4.74
CA VAL A 58 10.65 4.90 3.95
C VAL A 58 9.41 5.70 4.32
N LEU A 59 8.92 6.50 3.39
CA LEU A 59 7.64 7.20 3.51
C LEU A 59 6.56 6.39 2.82
N VAL A 60 5.46 6.11 3.53
CA VAL A 60 4.28 5.44 2.99
C VAL A 60 3.13 6.42 2.95
N GLU A 61 2.53 6.57 1.78
CA GLU A 61 1.34 7.39 1.55
C GLU A 61 0.27 6.50 0.94
N MET A 62 -0.92 6.49 1.51
CA MET A 62 -1.98 5.59 1.04
C MET A 62 -3.33 6.30 1.09
N ASP A 63 -4.08 6.18 0.00
CA ASP A 63 -5.46 6.61 -0.06
C ASP A 63 -6.31 5.66 0.79
N ALA A 64 -7.16 6.22 1.64
CA ALA A 64 -8.12 5.46 2.43
C ALA A 64 -9.47 6.17 2.40
N VAL A 65 -10.56 5.40 2.41
CA VAL A 65 -11.87 5.97 2.75
C VAL A 65 -11.97 6.16 4.25
N ASP A 66 -12.73 7.18 4.68
CA ASP A 66 -12.83 7.63 6.08
C ASP A 66 -13.04 6.49 7.09
N GLU A 67 -13.84 5.49 6.71
CA GLU A 67 -14.16 4.31 7.53
C GLU A 67 -12.92 3.47 7.93
N PHE A 68 -11.82 3.55 7.16
CA PHE A 68 -10.61 2.76 7.40
C PHE A 68 -9.40 3.56 7.88
N ILE A 69 -9.49 4.90 7.96
CA ILE A 69 -8.36 5.76 8.35
C ILE A 69 -7.79 5.32 9.71
N GLU A 70 -8.64 5.22 10.74
CA GLU A 70 -8.20 4.84 12.09
C GLU A 70 -7.57 3.44 12.12
N MET A 71 -8.06 2.51 11.31
CA MET A 71 -7.48 1.17 11.19
C MET A 71 -6.05 1.25 10.65
N PHE A 72 -5.83 2.03 9.58
CA PHE A 72 -4.51 2.15 8.95
C PHE A 72 -3.51 2.94 9.79
N GLU A 73 -3.95 3.99 10.48
CA GLU A 73 -3.13 4.73 11.45
C GLU A 73 -2.59 3.81 12.56
N ASN A 74 -3.32 2.75 12.91
CA ASN A 74 -2.89 1.76 13.90
C ASN A 74 -2.04 0.61 13.33
N ILE A 75 -2.24 0.25 12.06
CA ILE A 75 -1.55 -0.87 11.41
C ILE A 75 -0.18 -0.45 10.87
N TRP A 76 -0.10 0.69 10.18
CA TRP A 76 1.14 1.13 9.51
C TRP A 76 2.35 1.26 10.44
N PRO A 77 2.24 1.84 11.65
CA PRO A 77 3.38 1.90 12.58
C PRO A 77 3.92 0.51 12.94
N LYS A 78 3.04 -0.48 13.11
CA LYS A 78 3.44 -1.86 13.43
C LYS A 78 4.07 -2.56 12.22
N ALA A 79 3.56 -2.31 11.02
CA ALA A 79 4.11 -2.84 9.78
C ALA A 79 5.52 -2.27 9.51
N LEU A 80 5.70 -0.97 9.66
CA LEU A 80 6.99 -0.30 9.48
C LEU A 80 8.03 -0.73 10.52
N GLN A 81 7.61 -0.99 11.78
CA GLN A 81 8.53 -1.56 12.76
C GLN A 81 9.03 -2.94 12.33
N LYS A 82 8.13 -3.82 11.86
CA LYS A 82 8.54 -5.14 11.34
C LYS A 82 9.45 -5.03 10.12
N LEU A 83 9.23 -4.04 9.26
CA LEU A 83 10.11 -3.80 8.11
C LEU A 83 11.53 -3.45 8.58
N LYS A 84 11.67 -2.57 9.57
CA LYS A 84 12.98 -2.25 10.18
C LYS A 84 13.65 -3.50 10.73
N ASP A 85 12.91 -4.31 11.50
CA ASP A 85 13.44 -5.55 12.10
C ASP A 85 13.95 -6.55 11.03
N LEU A 86 13.41 -6.51 9.81
CA LEU A 86 13.83 -7.38 8.70
C LEU A 86 14.99 -6.79 7.87
N ALA A 87 15.04 -5.47 7.72
CA ALA A 87 15.94 -4.79 6.81
C ALA A 87 17.26 -4.31 7.46
N GLU A 88 17.25 -4.07 8.78
CA GLU A 88 18.35 -3.45 9.52
C GLU A 88 19.11 -4.46 10.42
N ILE A 89 19.08 -5.75 10.07
CA ILE A 89 19.76 -6.84 10.81
C ILE A 89 21.29 -6.72 10.72
#